data_AF-A0AAF3EML6-F1
#
_entry.id   AF-A0AAF3EML6-F1
#
_cell.length_a   1.000
_cell.length_b   1.000
_cell.length_c   1.000
_cell.angle_alpha   90.00
_cell.angle_beta   90.00
_cell.angle_gamma   90.00
#
_symmetry.space_group_name_H-M   'P 1'
#
loop_
_entity.id
_entity.type
_entity.pdbx_description
1 polymer ?
#
loop_
_entity_poly.entity_id
_entity_poly.type
_entity_poly.pdbx_seq_one_letter_code
_entity_poly.pdbx_strand_id
1 'polypeptide(L)'
;MVAEALQSGKPRLLLTAAVAADVDMMTGYDVPEMVNSLDFLNVMTYDFWYPSASGGETGTNSALYNRAGLLPPQSQYNTNWTAHAWHNRGFPKAKIVIGIEPYGHGWVLKNSSAIQPGSIGNTVAPAHHFSDEVGMAAYFEICEMLAAGATRYWQAEQKVPWLIIGKQWWSYDDVQSVKIKMAYIKANGFGGAMVWALDLDDFNGKCSNGGGKLYPIIATIAQELAGIII
;
A
#
# COMPACT_ATOMS: atom_id res chain seq x y z
N MET A 1 16.45 -24.88 -9.17
CA MET A 1 15.01 -25.26 -9.19
C MET A 1 14.61 -26.02 -10.45
N VAL A 2 14.95 -25.56 -11.66
CA VAL A 2 14.64 -26.31 -12.89
C VAL A 2 15.27 -27.71 -12.89
N ALA A 3 16.54 -27.83 -12.50
CA ALA A 3 17.24 -29.12 -12.42
C ALA A 3 16.60 -30.10 -11.42
N GLU A 4 16.10 -29.60 -10.27
CA GLU A 4 15.43 -30.44 -9.27
C GLU A 4 14.07 -30.93 -9.79
N ALA A 5 13.25 -30.05 -10.39
CA ALA A 5 11.97 -30.43 -10.97
C ALA A 5 12.12 -31.48 -12.09
N LEU A 6 13.15 -31.35 -12.93
CA LEU A 6 13.48 -32.34 -13.97
C LEU A 6 13.89 -33.69 -13.35
N GLN A 7 14.59 -33.68 -12.22
CA GLN A 7 15.04 -34.90 -11.54
C GLN A 7 13.91 -35.58 -10.75
N SER A 8 13.02 -34.82 -10.13
CA SER A 8 11.94 -35.34 -9.29
C SER A 8 10.67 -35.68 -10.08
N GLY A 9 10.52 -35.18 -11.31
CA GLY A 9 9.32 -35.34 -12.14
C GLY A 9 8.11 -34.56 -11.63
N LYS A 10 8.29 -33.68 -10.63
CA LYS A 10 7.24 -32.85 -10.04
C LYS A 10 7.25 -31.46 -10.66
N PRO A 11 6.12 -30.72 -10.62
CA PRO A 11 6.11 -29.31 -10.99
C PRO A 11 7.14 -28.53 -10.16
N ARG A 12 7.88 -27.63 -10.82
CA ARG A 12 8.85 -26.76 -10.14
C ARG A 12 8.14 -25.88 -9.12
N LEU A 13 8.69 -25.81 -7.90
CA LEU A 13 8.23 -24.85 -6.88
C LEU A 13 8.46 -23.41 -7.35
N LEU A 14 7.53 -22.52 -6.98
CA LEU A 14 7.69 -21.08 -7.19
C LEU A 14 8.69 -20.51 -6.17
N LEU A 15 9.50 -19.55 -6.61
CA LEU A 15 10.36 -18.75 -5.75
C LEU A 15 10.11 -17.27 -6.01
N THR A 16 9.75 -16.56 -4.95
CA THR A 16 9.36 -15.15 -4.99
C THR A 16 10.01 -14.42 -3.83
N ALA A 17 10.10 -13.09 -3.90
CA ALA A 17 10.60 -12.27 -2.80
C ALA A 17 9.70 -11.04 -2.58
N ALA A 18 9.51 -10.66 -1.32
CA ALA A 18 9.05 -9.33 -0.96
C ALA A 18 10.26 -8.38 -0.93
N VAL A 19 10.18 -7.24 -1.62
CA VAL A 19 11.32 -6.35 -1.83
C VAL A 19 10.98 -4.89 -1.55
N ALA A 20 12.00 -4.12 -1.17
CA ALA A 20 11.85 -2.74 -0.77
C ALA A 20 11.34 -1.84 -1.92
N ALA A 21 10.64 -0.79 -1.52
CA ALA A 21 10.20 0.27 -2.41
C ALA A 21 11.12 1.50 -2.42
N ASP A 22 12.06 1.58 -1.47
CA ASP A 22 13.05 2.64 -1.31
C ASP A 22 14.29 2.42 -2.19
N VAL A 23 14.79 3.49 -2.79
CA VAL A 23 15.90 3.47 -3.76
C VAL A 23 17.23 3.10 -3.15
N ASP A 24 17.48 3.59 -1.95
CA ASP A 24 18.75 3.35 -1.27
C ASP A 24 18.77 1.89 -0.84
N MET A 25 17.64 1.34 -0.38
CA MET A 25 17.49 -0.09 -0.13
C MET A 25 17.63 -0.92 -1.42
N MET A 26 17.20 -0.40 -2.58
CA MET A 26 17.35 -1.10 -3.86
C MET A 26 18.83 -1.40 -4.22
N THR A 27 19.79 -0.70 -3.62
CA THR A 27 21.24 -0.97 -3.82
C THR A 27 21.70 -2.29 -3.21
N GLY A 28 20.94 -2.86 -2.27
CA GLY A 28 21.23 -4.15 -1.65
C GLY A 28 20.82 -5.37 -2.47
N TYR A 29 20.27 -5.18 -3.68
CA TYR A 29 19.75 -6.26 -4.51
C TYR A 29 20.56 -6.44 -5.80
N ASP A 30 21.04 -7.66 -6.04
CA ASP A 30 21.57 -8.06 -7.34
C ASP A 30 20.41 -8.33 -8.30
N VAL A 31 19.89 -7.25 -8.91
CA VAL A 31 18.73 -7.31 -9.78
C VAL A 31 18.90 -8.29 -10.94
N PRO A 32 20.01 -8.28 -11.71
CA PRO A 32 20.24 -9.27 -12.76
C PRO A 32 20.10 -10.73 -12.30
N GLU A 33 20.71 -11.09 -11.16
CA GLU A 33 20.62 -12.47 -10.65
C GLU A 33 19.22 -12.81 -10.11
N MET A 34 18.55 -11.85 -9.49
CA MET A 34 17.18 -12.04 -9.03
C MET A 34 16.20 -12.25 -10.20
N VAL A 35 16.38 -11.58 -11.34
CA VAL A 35 15.53 -11.77 -12.54
C VAL A 35 15.59 -13.22 -13.04
N ASN A 36 16.77 -13.82 -13.00
CA ASN A 36 17.01 -15.20 -13.42
C ASN A 36 16.47 -16.24 -12.42
N SER A 37 16.44 -15.87 -11.13
CA SER A 37 16.13 -16.79 -10.05
C SER A 37 14.66 -16.75 -9.62
N LEU A 38 14.02 -15.58 -9.65
CA LEU A 38 12.69 -15.36 -9.12
C LEU A 38 11.61 -15.45 -10.21
N ASP A 39 10.48 -16.02 -9.83
CA ASP A 39 9.26 -16.04 -10.64
C ASP A 39 8.66 -14.63 -10.75
N PHE A 40 8.52 -13.94 -9.62
CA PHE A 40 8.09 -12.55 -9.55
C PHE A 40 8.50 -11.90 -8.23
N LEU A 41 8.45 -10.56 -8.20
CA LEU A 41 8.66 -9.70 -7.04
C LEU A 41 7.34 -9.22 -6.48
N ASN A 42 7.19 -9.29 -5.17
CA ASN A 42 6.16 -8.54 -4.44
C ASN A 42 6.80 -7.26 -3.92
N VAL A 43 6.59 -6.14 -4.62
CA VAL A 43 7.19 -4.87 -4.22
C VAL A 43 6.34 -4.24 -3.12
N MET A 44 6.93 -3.96 -1.96
CA MET A 44 6.26 -3.40 -0.79
C MET A 44 6.02 -1.89 -0.98
N THR A 45 5.15 -1.53 -1.94
CA THR A 45 4.82 -0.15 -2.33
C THR A 45 3.91 0.57 -1.33
N TYR A 46 4.24 0.44 -0.05
CA TYR A 46 3.56 1.01 1.11
C TYR A 46 4.64 1.32 2.17
N ASP A 47 4.25 1.85 3.31
CA ASP A 47 5.14 2.39 4.35
C ASP A 47 6.08 3.49 3.84
N PHE A 48 5.67 4.18 2.77
CA PHE A 48 6.40 5.32 2.22
C PHE A 48 6.46 6.50 3.18
N TRP A 49 5.41 6.64 4.01
CA TRP A 49 5.25 7.77 4.90
C TRP A 49 4.53 7.36 6.17
N TYR A 50 5.25 7.35 7.29
CA TYR A 50 4.73 7.00 8.59
C TYR A 50 5.39 7.84 9.70
N PRO A 51 4.82 7.90 10.92
CA PRO A 51 5.19 8.91 11.91
C PRO A 51 6.66 9.01 12.28
N SER A 52 7.35 7.87 12.47
CA SER A 52 8.77 7.89 12.84
C SER A 52 9.68 8.20 11.65
N ALA A 53 9.41 7.68 10.45
CA ALA A 53 10.20 7.97 9.25
C ALA A 53 10.07 9.43 8.77
N SER A 54 8.93 10.06 9.03
CA SER A 54 8.63 11.43 8.60
C SER A 54 9.04 12.52 9.58
N GLY A 55 9.62 12.17 10.73
CA GLY A 55 9.88 13.13 11.81
C GLY A 55 8.60 13.77 12.35
N GLY A 56 7.46 13.08 12.26
CA GLY A 56 6.15 13.54 12.69
C GLY A 56 5.34 14.32 11.63
N GLU A 57 5.88 14.56 10.43
CA GLU A 57 5.10 15.16 9.35
C GLU A 57 4.06 14.16 8.80
N THR A 58 2.79 14.55 8.75
CA THR A 58 1.71 13.73 8.15
C THR A 58 1.95 13.53 6.66
N GLY A 59 1.64 12.35 6.15
CA GLY A 59 1.79 12.05 4.73
C GLY A 59 1.15 10.73 4.36
N THR A 60 1.26 10.37 3.09
CA THR A 60 0.52 9.27 2.49
C THR A 60 1.29 7.96 2.53
N ASN A 61 0.69 6.91 3.09
CA ASN A 61 1.27 5.58 3.24
C ASN A 61 1.65 4.90 1.91
N SER A 62 0.71 4.82 0.96
CA SER A 62 0.92 4.22 -0.36
C SER A 62 0.45 5.13 -1.49
N ALA A 63 1.12 6.28 -1.65
CA ALA A 63 0.85 7.17 -2.77
C ALA A 63 1.01 6.44 -4.11
N LEU A 64 0.07 6.65 -5.05
CA LEU A 64 0.25 6.18 -6.43
C LEU A 64 1.26 7.04 -7.18
N TYR A 65 1.15 8.37 -7.02
CA TYR A 65 2.02 9.37 -7.66
C TYR A 65 2.58 10.36 -6.65
N ASN A 66 3.57 11.13 -7.07
CA ASN A 66 4.06 12.29 -6.32
C ASN A 66 3.00 13.41 -6.25
N ARG A 67 3.13 14.31 -5.26
CA ARG A 67 2.44 15.60 -5.22
C ARG A 67 3.39 16.77 -5.42
N ALA A 68 2.88 17.90 -5.87
CA ALA A 68 3.63 19.14 -6.01
C ALA A 68 4.27 19.55 -4.67
N GLY A 69 5.50 20.09 -4.76
CA GLY A 69 6.23 20.62 -3.61
C GLY A 69 7.14 19.62 -2.88
N LEU A 70 7.06 18.32 -3.18
CA LEU A 70 8.01 17.34 -2.65
C LEU A 70 9.31 17.33 -3.47
N LEU A 71 10.45 17.25 -2.78
CA LEU A 71 11.78 17.08 -3.36
C LEU A 71 12.29 15.65 -3.10
N PRO A 72 13.30 15.16 -3.82
CA PRO A 72 13.95 13.91 -3.48
C PRO A 72 14.57 13.94 -2.07
N PRO A 73 14.53 12.81 -1.32
CA PRO A 73 13.99 11.52 -1.74
C PRO A 73 12.46 11.41 -1.66
N GLN A 74 11.77 12.31 -0.97
CA GLN A 74 10.32 12.24 -0.71
C GLN A 74 9.46 12.17 -1.99
N SER A 75 9.87 12.87 -3.05
CA SER A 75 9.15 12.83 -4.34
C SER A 75 9.21 11.47 -5.05
N GLN A 76 10.07 10.56 -4.58
CA GLN A 76 10.24 9.20 -5.10
C GLN A 76 9.43 8.16 -4.31
N TYR A 77 8.89 8.54 -3.15
CA TYR A 77 8.11 7.67 -2.26
C TYR A 77 6.67 7.48 -2.76
N ASN A 78 6.54 6.83 -3.91
CA ASN A 78 5.26 6.49 -4.51
C ASN A 78 5.38 5.25 -5.42
N THR A 79 4.26 4.54 -5.57
CA THR A 79 4.13 3.31 -6.35
C THR A 79 4.63 3.47 -7.78
N ASN A 80 4.28 4.58 -8.45
CA ASN A 80 4.68 4.79 -9.83
C ASN A 80 6.19 4.87 -9.99
N TRP A 81 6.84 5.71 -9.19
CA TRP A 81 8.27 5.87 -9.23
C TRP A 81 8.98 4.55 -8.89
N THR A 82 8.59 3.89 -7.79
CA THR A 82 9.19 2.62 -7.34
C THR A 82 9.06 1.50 -8.37
N ALA A 83 7.86 1.29 -8.95
CA ALA A 83 7.64 0.20 -9.91
C ALA A 83 8.48 0.40 -11.18
N HIS A 84 8.58 1.63 -11.66
CA HIS A 84 9.46 1.98 -12.77
C HIS A 84 10.94 1.88 -12.41
N ALA A 85 11.33 2.15 -11.17
CA ALA A 85 12.70 2.02 -10.70
C ALA A 85 13.17 0.56 -10.67
N TRP A 86 12.32 -0.39 -10.28
CA TRP A 86 12.58 -1.83 -10.42
C TRP A 86 12.70 -2.24 -11.89
N HIS A 87 11.78 -1.76 -12.73
CA HIS A 87 11.83 -2.05 -14.16
C HIS A 87 13.10 -1.52 -14.83
N ASN A 88 13.49 -0.28 -14.55
CA ASN A 88 14.68 0.37 -15.10
C ASN A 88 15.98 -0.32 -14.66
N ARG A 89 15.96 -1.08 -13.56
CA ARG A 89 17.10 -1.91 -13.12
C ARG A 89 17.17 -3.27 -13.83
N GLY A 90 16.18 -3.62 -14.64
CA GLY A 90 16.17 -4.83 -15.47
C GLY A 90 15.05 -5.82 -15.15
N PHE A 91 14.21 -5.59 -14.13
CA PHE A 91 13.09 -6.48 -13.87
C PHE A 91 12.00 -6.36 -14.96
N PRO A 92 11.54 -7.47 -15.56
CA PRO A 92 10.41 -7.44 -16.48
C PRO A 92 9.14 -6.96 -15.78
N LYS A 93 8.37 -6.04 -16.37
CA LYS A 93 7.14 -5.50 -15.75
C LYS A 93 6.15 -6.59 -15.35
N ALA A 94 6.00 -7.63 -16.19
CA ALA A 94 5.13 -8.77 -15.92
C ALA A 94 5.55 -9.60 -14.68
N LYS A 95 6.76 -9.42 -14.17
CA LYS A 95 7.27 -10.02 -12.93
C LYS A 95 7.24 -9.06 -11.74
N ILE A 96 6.76 -7.82 -11.90
CA ILE A 96 6.65 -6.83 -10.83
C ILE A 96 5.20 -6.81 -10.34
N VAL A 97 4.97 -7.29 -9.12
CA VAL A 97 3.66 -7.31 -8.45
C VAL A 97 3.63 -6.16 -7.44
N ILE A 98 2.59 -5.32 -7.55
CA ILE A 98 2.44 -4.09 -6.75
C ILE A 98 1.78 -4.41 -5.41
N GLY A 99 2.38 -4.00 -4.30
CA GLY A 99 1.81 -4.14 -2.97
C GLY A 99 0.63 -3.19 -2.73
N ILE A 100 -0.44 -3.71 -2.13
CA ILE A 100 -1.64 -3.00 -1.70
C ILE A 100 -1.86 -3.30 -0.23
N GLU A 101 -2.21 -2.27 0.53
CA GLU A 101 -2.24 -2.33 1.97
C GLU A 101 -3.61 -1.97 2.55
N PRO A 102 -4.37 -2.94 3.10
CA PRO A 102 -5.61 -2.67 3.84
C PRO A 102 -5.31 -2.16 5.26
N TYR A 103 -4.42 -1.20 5.41
CA TYR A 103 -4.15 -0.51 6.68
C TYR A 103 -3.71 0.93 6.43
N GLY A 104 -3.51 1.67 7.51
CA GLY A 104 -3.09 3.05 7.45
C GLY A 104 -2.18 3.46 8.58
N HIS A 105 -1.55 4.62 8.42
CA HIS A 105 -0.71 5.23 9.45
C HIS A 105 -1.34 6.48 10.06
N GLY A 106 -1.12 6.66 11.35
CA GLY A 106 -1.82 7.66 12.15
C GLY A 106 -0.92 8.60 12.95
N TRP A 107 -1.31 9.86 13.01
CA TRP A 107 -0.69 10.92 13.80
C TRP A 107 -1.74 11.59 14.69
N VAL A 108 -1.31 12.14 15.83
CA VAL A 108 -2.08 13.15 16.56
C VAL A 108 -1.56 14.52 16.16
N LEU A 109 -2.38 15.34 15.50
CA LEU A 109 -2.00 16.66 15.00
C LEU A 109 -1.61 17.61 16.14
N LYS A 110 -0.52 18.35 15.94
CA LYS A 110 -0.11 19.45 16.82
C LYS A 110 -1.10 20.62 16.76
N ASN A 111 -1.57 20.95 15.56
CA ASN A 111 -2.63 21.93 15.32
C ASN A 111 -3.80 21.23 14.62
N SER A 112 -4.94 21.12 15.28
CA SER A 112 -6.13 20.43 14.76
C SER A 112 -6.75 21.10 13.53
N SER A 113 -6.42 22.36 13.25
CA SER A 113 -6.87 23.05 12.03
C SER A 113 -5.93 22.80 10.84
N ALA A 114 -4.71 22.32 11.07
CA ALA A 114 -3.76 21.95 10.03
C ALA A 114 -3.95 20.47 9.68
N ILE A 115 -4.86 20.20 8.73
CA ILE A 115 -5.31 18.85 8.39
C ILE A 115 -4.79 18.34 7.04
N GLN A 116 -4.04 19.15 6.30
CA GLN A 116 -3.50 18.79 4.99
C GLN A 116 -2.30 17.85 5.15
N PRO A 117 -2.05 16.93 4.21
CA PRO A 117 -0.78 16.19 4.23
C PRO A 117 0.40 17.17 4.25
N GLY A 118 1.43 16.91 5.04
CA GLY A 118 2.50 17.86 5.37
C GLY A 118 2.27 18.64 6.67
N SER A 119 1.14 18.45 7.34
CA SER A 119 0.89 19.02 8.67
C SER A 119 1.70 18.29 9.74
N ILE A 120 2.03 18.98 10.83
CA ILE A 120 2.90 18.43 11.88
C ILE A 120 2.09 17.68 12.95
N GLY A 121 2.42 16.41 13.15
CA GLY A 121 2.01 15.61 14.28
C GLY A 121 2.78 15.98 15.55
N ASN A 122 2.10 15.92 16.70
CA ASN A 122 2.69 16.04 18.02
C ASN A 122 3.13 14.67 18.55
N THR A 123 2.33 13.64 18.32
CA THR A 123 2.62 12.25 18.70
C THR A 123 2.10 11.30 17.62
N VAL A 124 2.48 10.03 17.71
CA VAL A 124 1.88 8.94 16.96
C VAL A 124 0.43 8.73 17.42
N ALA A 125 -0.48 8.36 16.51
CA ALA A 125 -1.84 8.00 16.90
C ALA A 125 -1.84 6.76 17.82
N PRO A 126 -2.75 6.69 18.81
CA PRO A 126 -2.82 5.54 19.69
C PRO A 126 -3.18 4.27 18.92
N ALA A 127 -2.82 3.11 19.48
CA ALA A 127 -3.26 1.83 18.98
C ALA A 127 -4.78 1.69 19.02
N HIS A 128 -5.34 1.00 18.03
CA HIS A 128 -6.73 0.59 18.01
C HIS A 128 -6.89 -0.82 18.61
N HIS A 129 -8.14 -1.18 18.94
CA HIS A 129 -8.44 -2.34 19.78
C HIS A 129 -7.97 -3.69 19.18
N PHE A 130 -7.98 -3.82 17.85
CA PHE A 130 -7.73 -5.10 17.20
C PHE A 130 -6.31 -5.19 16.64
N SER A 131 -5.82 -4.15 15.98
CA SER A 131 -4.42 -4.11 15.51
C SER A 131 -3.43 -4.04 16.68
N ASP A 132 -3.80 -3.38 17.77
CA ASP A 132 -2.99 -3.16 18.97
C ASP A 132 -1.57 -2.61 18.66
N GLU A 133 -1.47 -1.83 17.57
CA GLU A 133 -0.22 -1.25 17.10
C GLU A 133 -0.29 0.28 17.06
N VAL A 134 0.63 0.92 17.78
CA VAL A 134 0.68 2.39 17.85
C VAL A 134 1.04 2.96 16.48
N GLY A 135 0.16 3.81 15.94
CA GLY A 135 0.36 4.47 14.66
C GLY A 135 -0.03 3.65 13.45
N MET A 136 -0.65 2.48 13.64
CA MET A 136 -1.26 1.67 12.59
C MET A 136 -2.73 1.44 12.91
N ALA A 137 -3.56 1.40 11.88
CA ALA A 137 -4.95 0.96 11.98
C ALA A 137 -5.30 0.11 10.77
N ALA A 138 -5.94 -1.04 10.99
CA ALA A 138 -6.44 -1.88 9.92
C ALA A 138 -7.58 -1.15 9.16
N TYR A 139 -7.84 -1.56 7.92
CA TYR A 139 -8.91 -0.97 7.10
C TYR A 139 -10.27 -1.05 7.80
N PHE A 140 -10.56 -2.16 8.48
CA PHE A 140 -11.80 -2.28 9.25
C PHE A 140 -11.86 -1.30 10.45
N GLU A 141 -10.74 -0.97 11.10
CA GLU A 141 -10.70 0.03 12.18
C GLU A 141 -10.87 1.45 11.64
N ILE A 142 -10.25 1.75 10.49
CA ILE A 142 -10.48 3.00 9.75
C ILE A 142 -11.96 3.13 9.38
N CYS A 143 -12.60 2.02 9.03
CA CYS A 143 -14.02 1.99 8.75
C CYS A 143 -14.88 2.30 9.98
N GLU A 144 -14.52 1.77 11.15
CA GLU A 144 -15.14 2.12 12.42
C GLU A 144 -14.98 3.62 12.74
N MET A 145 -13.81 4.21 12.46
CA MET A 145 -13.61 5.65 12.62
C MET A 145 -14.55 6.46 11.72
N LEU A 146 -14.71 6.07 10.46
CA LEU A 146 -15.65 6.71 9.53
C LEU A 146 -17.10 6.60 10.03
N ALA A 147 -17.50 5.43 10.53
CA ALA A 147 -18.82 5.24 11.15
C ALA A 147 -19.01 6.07 12.43
N ALA A 148 -17.93 6.33 13.18
CA ALA A 148 -17.91 7.18 14.36
C ALA A 148 -17.83 8.70 14.05
N GLY A 149 -17.94 9.09 12.78
CA GLY A 149 -17.99 10.50 12.37
C GLY A 149 -16.65 11.10 11.94
N ALA A 150 -15.64 10.28 11.61
CA ALA A 150 -14.44 10.79 10.97
C ALA A 150 -14.76 11.43 9.62
N THR A 151 -14.06 12.51 9.29
CA THR A 151 -14.18 13.16 7.97
C THR A 151 -13.15 12.58 7.02
N ARG A 152 -13.62 12.00 5.91
CA ARG A 152 -12.76 11.55 4.80
C ARG A 152 -12.40 12.71 3.89
N TYR A 153 -11.15 12.75 3.47
CA TYR A 153 -10.60 13.65 2.48
C TYR A 153 -9.89 12.85 1.38
N TRP A 154 -9.58 13.50 0.26
CA TRP A 154 -8.99 12.86 -0.91
C TRP A 154 -7.79 13.65 -1.43
N GLN A 155 -6.63 13.00 -1.55
CA GLN A 155 -5.47 13.64 -2.13
C GLN A 155 -5.39 13.40 -3.64
N ALA A 156 -5.82 14.40 -4.41
CA ALA A 156 -6.10 14.26 -5.84
C ALA A 156 -4.87 13.91 -6.69
N GLU A 157 -3.68 14.38 -6.32
CA GLU A 157 -2.44 14.08 -7.06
C GLU A 157 -1.95 12.66 -6.76
N GLN A 158 -1.99 12.25 -5.48
CA GLN A 158 -1.43 10.97 -5.03
C GLN A 158 -2.42 9.80 -5.13
N LYS A 159 -3.71 10.09 -5.39
CA LYS A 159 -4.80 9.12 -5.58
C LYS A 159 -5.08 8.22 -4.37
N VAL A 160 -4.99 8.79 -3.17
CA VAL A 160 -5.26 8.09 -1.91
C VAL A 160 -6.07 8.97 -0.96
N PRO A 161 -6.89 8.38 -0.08
CA PRO A 161 -7.60 9.12 0.95
C PRO A 161 -6.73 9.41 2.18
N TRP A 162 -7.21 10.35 2.98
CA TRP A 162 -6.90 10.41 4.41
C TRP A 162 -8.17 10.71 5.18
N LEU A 163 -8.16 10.56 6.50
CA LEU A 163 -9.28 10.95 7.35
C LEU A 163 -8.82 11.73 8.58
N ILE A 164 -9.77 12.48 9.16
CA ILE A 164 -9.60 13.18 10.43
C ILE A 164 -10.68 12.71 11.41
N ILE A 165 -10.28 12.33 12.62
CA ILE A 165 -11.18 12.10 13.76
C ILE A 165 -10.64 12.78 15.01
N GLY A 166 -11.36 13.79 15.50
CA GLY A 166 -10.84 14.66 16.57
C GLY A 166 -9.53 15.34 16.15
N LYS A 167 -8.42 14.99 16.80
CA LYS A 167 -7.06 15.44 16.43
C LYS A 167 -6.26 14.41 15.66
N GLN A 168 -6.81 13.22 15.42
CA GLN A 168 -6.08 12.16 14.74
C GLN A 168 -6.19 12.33 13.22
N TRP A 169 -5.06 12.17 12.55
CA TRP A 169 -4.92 12.20 11.10
C TRP A 169 -4.46 10.82 10.65
N TRP A 170 -5.17 10.20 9.70
CA TRP A 170 -4.87 8.86 9.22
C TRP A 170 -4.78 8.81 7.71
N SER A 171 -3.65 8.33 7.16
CA SER A 171 -3.52 7.95 5.75
C SER A 171 -3.87 6.49 5.59
N TYR A 172 -4.55 6.12 4.51
CA TYR A 172 -4.92 4.73 4.22
C TYR A 172 -5.26 4.56 2.74
N ASP A 173 -5.57 3.33 2.34
CA ASP A 173 -6.18 3.00 1.06
C ASP A 173 -7.64 2.57 1.22
N ASP A 174 -8.49 2.93 0.26
CA ASP A 174 -9.89 2.48 0.21
C ASP A 174 -10.25 1.89 -1.15
N VAL A 175 -11.51 1.46 -1.30
CA VAL A 175 -12.00 0.90 -2.57
C VAL A 175 -11.78 1.84 -3.77
N GLN A 176 -11.82 3.17 -3.58
CA GLN A 176 -11.59 4.12 -4.65
C GLN A 176 -10.11 4.13 -5.06
N SER A 177 -9.18 4.26 -4.12
CA SER A 177 -7.74 4.26 -4.43
C SER A 177 -7.28 2.93 -5.00
N VAL A 178 -7.79 1.81 -4.46
CA VAL A 178 -7.47 0.46 -4.95
C VAL A 178 -7.93 0.26 -6.38
N LYS A 179 -9.16 0.68 -6.75
CA LYS A 179 -9.60 0.65 -8.16
C LYS A 179 -8.66 1.41 -9.09
N ILE A 180 -8.21 2.59 -8.67
CA ILE A 180 -7.28 3.42 -9.44
C ILE A 180 -5.92 2.71 -9.57
N LYS A 181 -5.40 2.12 -8.49
CA LYS A 181 -4.15 1.35 -8.52
C LYS A 181 -4.26 0.11 -9.42
N MET A 182 -5.41 -0.59 -9.43
CA MET A 182 -5.63 -1.73 -10.34
C MET A 182 -5.69 -1.31 -11.80
N ALA A 183 -6.36 -0.20 -12.10
CA ALA A 183 -6.34 0.38 -13.44
C ALA A 183 -4.92 0.78 -13.87
N TYR A 184 -4.13 1.35 -12.95
CA TYR A 184 -2.71 1.67 -13.18
C TYR A 184 -1.87 0.42 -13.50
N ILE A 185 -2.03 -0.67 -12.73
CA ILE A 185 -1.33 -1.95 -12.95
C ILE A 185 -1.61 -2.46 -14.36
N LYS A 186 -2.90 -2.52 -14.75
CA LYS A 186 -3.32 -2.95 -16.10
C LYS A 186 -2.74 -2.05 -17.19
N ALA A 187 -2.86 -0.73 -17.03
CA ALA A 187 -2.42 0.25 -18.03
C ALA A 187 -0.90 0.23 -18.26
N ASN A 188 -0.12 -0.12 -17.24
CA ASN A 188 1.35 -0.13 -17.33
C ASN A 188 1.95 -1.51 -17.62
N GLY A 189 1.14 -2.57 -17.63
CA GLY A 189 1.58 -3.94 -17.88
C GLY A 189 2.38 -4.55 -16.73
N PHE A 190 2.07 -4.18 -15.48
CA PHE A 190 2.64 -4.81 -14.29
C PHE A 190 2.00 -6.17 -14.01
N GLY A 191 2.73 -7.05 -13.34
CA GLY A 191 2.40 -8.48 -13.19
C GLY A 191 1.16 -8.78 -12.34
N GLY A 192 0.72 -7.84 -11.50
CA GLY A 192 -0.47 -7.99 -10.67
C GLY A 192 -0.39 -7.16 -9.39
N ALA A 193 -1.19 -7.57 -8.40
CA ALA A 193 -1.20 -6.99 -7.05
C ALA A 193 -0.94 -8.06 -5.98
N MET A 194 -0.27 -7.66 -4.90
CA MET A 194 -0.08 -8.42 -3.66
C MET A 194 -0.77 -7.64 -2.53
N VAL A 195 -1.36 -8.34 -1.56
CA VAL A 195 -2.06 -7.72 -0.44
C VAL A 195 -1.34 -8.00 0.87
N TRP A 196 -1.06 -6.95 1.64
CA TRP A 196 -0.56 -7.04 3.01
C TRP A 196 -1.55 -6.36 3.97
N ALA A 197 -2.42 -7.07 4.68
CA ALA A 197 -2.67 -8.51 4.63
C ALA A 197 -4.17 -8.80 4.62
N LEU A 198 -4.55 -10.07 4.44
CA LEU A 198 -5.95 -10.49 4.31
C LEU A 198 -6.79 -10.14 5.53
N ASP A 199 -6.21 -10.30 6.71
CA ASP A 199 -6.81 -10.07 8.02
C ASP A 199 -6.99 -8.58 8.37
N LEU A 200 -6.46 -7.66 7.56
CA LEU A 200 -6.61 -6.22 7.79
C LEU A 200 -7.77 -5.60 6.99
N ASP A 201 -8.30 -6.31 6.00
CA ASP A 201 -9.50 -5.91 5.25
C ASP A 201 -10.77 -6.14 6.10
N ASP A 202 -11.93 -5.65 5.66
CA ASP A 202 -13.21 -5.95 6.32
C ASP A 202 -13.71 -7.36 5.99
N PHE A 203 -13.01 -8.36 6.55
CA PHE A 203 -13.29 -9.77 6.38
C PHE A 203 -14.62 -10.22 7.00
N ASN A 204 -15.26 -9.37 7.81
CA ASN A 204 -16.55 -9.62 8.45
C ASN A 204 -17.72 -8.81 7.85
N GLY A 205 -17.46 -7.97 6.84
CA GLY A 205 -18.49 -7.16 6.16
C GLY A 205 -19.20 -6.16 7.07
N LYS A 206 -18.52 -5.65 8.12
CA LYS A 206 -19.11 -4.73 9.10
C LYS A 206 -18.97 -3.25 8.74
N CYS A 207 -18.21 -2.94 7.71
CA CYS A 207 -18.08 -1.59 7.19
C CYS A 207 -19.44 -1.02 6.80
N SER A 208 -19.82 0.11 7.40
CA SER A 208 -21.08 0.80 7.11
C SER A 208 -21.21 1.17 5.63
N ASN A 209 -20.10 1.50 4.98
CA ASN A 209 -20.03 1.85 3.56
C ASN A 209 -19.77 0.63 2.65
N GLY A 210 -19.53 -0.55 3.23
CA GLY A 210 -19.22 -1.79 2.51
C GLY A 210 -20.46 -2.60 2.10
N GLY A 211 -21.66 -2.22 2.56
CA GLY A 211 -22.92 -2.88 2.19
C GLY A 211 -22.98 -4.37 2.59
N GLY A 212 -22.27 -4.77 3.64
CA GLY A 212 -22.18 -6.17 4.05
C GLY A 212 -21.20 -7.01 3.22
N LYS A 213 -20.44 -6.40 2.31
CA LYS A 213 -19.48 -7.12 1.46
C LYS A 213 -18.25 -7.54 2.26
N LEU A 214 -17.93 -8.82 2.23
CA LEU A 214 -16.68 -9.35 2.80
C LEU A 214 -15.49 -8.92 1.91
N TYR A 215 -14.37 -8.62 2.55
CA TYR A 215 -13.11 -8.30 1.88
C TYR A 215 -13.25 -7.23 0.77
N PRO A 216 -13.81 -6.04 1.07
CA PRO A 216 -14.07 -5.03 0.05
C PRO A 216 -12.82 -4.60 -0.73
N ILE A 217 -11.64 -4.57 -0.12
CA ILE A 217 -10.38 -4.24 -0.80
C ILE A 217 -9.95 -5.39 -1.71
N ILE A 218 -9.84 -6.61 -1.17
CA ILE A 218 -9.35 -7.77 -1.94
C ILE A 218 -10.32 -8.16 -3.05
N ALA A 219 -11.63 -8.11 -2.78
CA ALA A 219 -12.64 -8.37 -3.80
C ALA A 219 -12.61 -7.32 -4.92
N THR A 220 -12.23 -6.08 -4.61
CA THR A 220 -11.99 -5.06 -5.64
C THR A 220 -10.78 -5.42 -6.51
N ILE A 221 -9.69 -5.92 -5.92
CA ILE A 221 -8.52 -6.39 -6.67
C ILE A 221 -8.89 -7.55 -7.60
N ALA A 222 -9.59 -8.56 -7.09
CA ALA A 222 -10.03 -9.73 -7.87
C ALA A 222 -10.95 -9.32 -9.02
N GLN A 223 -11.90 -8.41 -8.77
CA GLN A 223 -12.80 -7.89 -9.79
C GLN A 223 -12.04 -7.12 -10.87
N GLU A 224 -11.13 -6.22 -10.48
CA GLU A 224 -10.46 -5.34 -11.42
C GLU A 224 -9.37 -6.03 -12.25
N LEU A 225 -8.62 -6.98 -11.67
CA LEU A 225 -7.53 -7.67 -12.37
C LEU A 225 -7.98 -8.95 -13.08
N ALA A 226 -8.94 -9.69 -12.51
CA ALA A 226 -9.36 -10.99 -13.02
C ALA A 226 -10.82 -11.04 -13.50
N GLY A 227 -11.62 -10.00 -13.28
CA GLY A 227 -13.05 -10.01 -13.61
C GLY A 227 -13.87 -10.93 -12.70
N ILE A 228 -13.33 -11.32 -11.53
CA ILE A 228 -13.95 -12.28 -10.61
C ILE A 228 -14.63 -11.52 -9.47
N ILE A 229 -15.87 -11.89 -9.17
CA ILE A 229 -16.58 -11.42 -7.97
C ILE A 229 -16.42 -12.50 -6.90
N ILE A 230 -15.81 -12.12 -5.78
CA ILE A 230 -15.64 -12.93 -4.57
C ILE A 230 -16.30 -12.24 -3.37
#